data_AF-A0A820KQ88-F1
#
_entry.id   AF-A0A820KQ88-F1
#
_cell.length_a   1.000
_cell.length_b   1.000
_cell.length_c   1.000
_cell.angle_alpha   90.00
_cell.angle_beta   90.00
_cell.angle_gamma   90.00
#
_symmetry.space_group_name_H-M   'P 1'
#
loop_
_entity.id
_entity.type
_entity.pdbx_description
1 polymer ?
#
loop_
_entity_poly.entity_id
_entity_poly.type
_entity_poly.pdbx_seq_one_letter_code
_entity_poly.pdbx_strand_id
1 'polypeptide(L)'
;TEADKNELIRLCEQQYKGNSIELSNIREFQDKYSSNNVLRWYSRESFFYKTLNAALRTPADIHTIFLFRKYITDIQYQLKNHQAKNPVRVYRSQMISTNELETLKQCRDQFISVNSFFSTSIDKQLALSFLKFSDDKENLEAVLFQIDADPKMAITKPFADITEYSEYKDEAEV
;
A
#
# COMPACT_ATOMS: atom_id res chain seq x y z
N THR A 1 18.59 1.30 11.82
CA THR A 1 19.50 2.16 12.61
C THR A 1 19.25 3.60 12.21
N GLU A 2 19.76 4.58 12.96
CA GLU A 2 19.67 6.00 12.53
C GLU A 2 20.40 6.24 11.20
N ALA A 3 21.45 5.47 10.90
CA ALA A 3 22.12 5.53 9.61
C ALA A 3 21.19 5.13 8.45
N ASP A 4 20.44 4.02 8.59
CA ASP A 4 19.48 3.59 7.56
C ASP A 4 18.35 4.60 7.37
N LYS A 5 17.87 5.23 8.46
CA LYS A 5 16.86 6.29 8.38
C LYS A 5 17.40 7.47 7.59
N ASN A 6 18.60 7.96 7.91
CA ASN A 6 19.21 9.10 7.22
C ASN A 6 19.49 8.80 5.74
N GLU A 7 19.90 7.58 5.43
CA GLU A 7 20.11 7.13 4.05
C GLU A 7 18.80 7.08 3.26
N LEU A 8 17.72 6.53 3.86
CA LEU A 8 16.38 6.53 3.25
C LEU A 8 15.91 7.96 2.94
N ILE A 9 16.07 8.88 3.89
CA ILE A 9 15.67 10.27 3.71
C ILE A 9 16.43 10.89 2.54
N ARG A 10 17.75 10.73 2.47
CA ARG A 10 18.56 11.26 1.35
C ARG A 10 18.14 10.68 0.01
N LEU A 11 17.87 9.37 -0.05
CA LEU A 11 17.39 8.70 -1.25
C LEU A 11 16.05 9.30 -1.70
N CYS A 12 15.11 9.49 -0.78
CA CYS A 12 13.80 10.09 -1.08
C CYS A 12 13.94 11.56 -1.50
N GLU A 13 14.76 12.36 -0.84
CA GLU A 13 15.00 13.76 -1.22
C GLU A 13 15.58 13.90 -2.63
N GLN A 14 16.46 12.98 -3.02
CA GLN A 14 16.98 12.91 -4.39
C GLN A 14 15.90 12.49 -5.38
N GLN A 15 15.12 11.46 -5.05
CA GLN A 15 14.03 10.95 -5.90
C GLN A 15 12.96 12.02 -6.17
N TYR A 16 12.60 12.80 -5.15
CA TYR A 16 11.56 13.83 -5.22
C TYR A 16 12.12 15.24 -5.36
N LYS A 17 13.35 15.39 -5.88
CA LYS A 17 13.99 16.70 -6.09
C LYS A 17 13.10 17.60 -6.96
N GLY A 18 12.79 18.79 -6.45
CA GLY A 18 11.91 19.77 -7.13
C GLY A 18 10.42 19.60 -6.82
N ASN A 19 10.01 18.53 -6.15
CA ASN A 19 8.64 18.38 -5.64
C ASN A 19 8.55 18.93 -4.20
N SER A 20 8.16 20.19 -4.06
CA SER A 20 8.09 20.88 -2.76
C SER A 20 7.15 20.21 -1.76
N ILE A 21 6.06 19.60 -2.23
CA ILE A 21 5.07 18.91 -1.40
C ILE A 21 5.70 17.67 -0.79
N GLU A 22 6.32 16.81 -1.61
CA GLU A 22 6.95 15.58 -1.10
C GLU A 22 8.16 15.88 -0.23
N LEU A 23 8.95 16.90 -0.55
CA LEU A 23 10.05 17.35 0.32
C LEU A 23 9.54 17.85 1.68
N SER A 24 8.36 18.47 1.75
CA SER A 24 7.72 18.82 3.02
C SER A 24 7.26 17.58 3.79
N ASN A 25 6.64 16.61 3.11
CA ASN A 25 6.23 15.34 3.70
C ASN A 25 7.43 14.58 4.29
N ILE A 26 8.58 14.56 3.59
CA ILE A 26 9.81 13.94 4.05
C ILE A 26 10.32 14.57 5.34
N ARG A 27 10.33 15.91 5.43
CA ARG A 27 10.73 16.64 6.65
C ARG A 27 9.77 16.38 7.82
N GLU A 28 8.47 16.39 7.55
CA GLU A 28 7.45 16.08 8.56
C GLU A 28 7.64 14.64 9.08
N PHE A 29 7.87 13.68 8.18
CA PHE A 29 8.16 12.30 8.55
C PHE A 29 9.41 12.19 9.42
N GLN A 30 10.49 12.90 9.07
CA GLN A 30 11.73 12.84 9.83
C GLN A 30 11.55 13.27 11.30
N ASP A 31 10.71 14.29 11.55
CA ASP A 31 10.42 14.86 12.87
C ASP A 31 9.32 14.09 13.64
N LYS A 32 8.26 13.67 12.95
CA LYS A 32 7.02 13.15 13.57
C LYS A 32 6.85 11.64 13.51
N TYR A 33 7.71 10.90 12.81
CA TYR A 33 7.57 9.45 12.71
C TYR A 33 7.67 8.76 14.08
N SER A 34 6.75 7.83 14.33
CA SER A 34 6.86 6.82 15.39
C SER A 34 6.23 5.51 14.92
N SER A 35 6.61 4.38 15.52
CA SER A 35 6.00 3.09 15.19
C SER A 35 4.48 3.04 15.44
N ASN A 36 3.96 3.92 16.29
CA ASN A 36 2.52 4.04 16.58
C ASN A 36 1.73 4.75 15.47
N ASN A 37 2.39 5.56 14.63
CA ASN A 37 1.72 6.31 13.55
C ASN A 37 2.12 5.82 12.15
N VAL A 38 2.78 4.67 12.04
CA VAL A 38 3.25 4.14 10.75
C VAL A 38 2.10 3.87 9.76
N LEU A 39 0.92 3.45 10.22
CA LEU A 39 -0.25 3.23 9.36
C LEU A 39 -0.78 4.53 8.75
N ARG A 40 -0.68 5.66 9.48
CA ARG A 40 -0.99 7.00 8.95
C ARG A 40 -0.04 7.38 7.81
N TRP A 41 1.25 7.10 7.96
CA TRP A 41 2.23 7.35 6.90
C TRP A 41 2.06 6.43 5.69
N TYR A 42 1.62 5.18 5.93
CA TYR A 42 1.37 4.22 4.87
C TYR A 42 0.10 4.57 4.07
N SER A 43 -0.98 5.01 4.72
CA SER A 43 -2.24 5.40 4.06
C SER A 43 -2.15 6.75 3.34
N ARG A 44 -1.35 7.68 3.86
CA ARG A 44 -1.18 9.01 3.24
C ARG A 44 -0.56 8.91 1.86
N GLU A 45 -1.17 9.59 0.88
CA GLU A 45 -0.65 9.70 -0.49
C GLU A 45 0.63 10.56 -0.56
N SER A 46 1.74 9.99 -0.12
CA SER A 46 3.04 10.65 0.04
C SER A 46 4.19 9.76 -0.42
N PHE A 47 5.41 10.31 -0.36
CA PHE A 47 6.65 9.60 -0.65
C PHE A 47 6.73 8.23 0.03
N PHE A 48 6.24 8.13 1.28
CA PHE A 48 6.36 6.91 2.08
C PHE A 48 5.59 5.75 1.42
N TYR A 49 4.29 5.94 1.16
CA TYR A 49 3.46 4.97 0.44
C TYR A 49 4.00 4.68 -0.96
N LYS A 50 4.34 5.73 -1.72
CA LYS A 50 4.75 5.61 -3.12
C LYS A 50 6.06 4.85 -3.26
N THR A 51 7.09 5.23 -2.51
CA THR A 51 8.42 4.62 -2.58
C THR A 51 8.42 3.21 -2.01
N LEU A 52 7.75 2.95 -0.87
CA LEU A 52 7.66 1.60 -0.31
C LEU A 52 6.99 0.62 -1.26
N ASN A 53 5.81 0.97 -1.79
CA ASN A 53 5.10 0.05 -2.69
C ASN A 53 5.80 -0.09 -4.06
N ALA A 54 6.52 0.93 -4.53
CA ALA A 54 7.36 0.81 -5.73
C ALA A 54 8.53 -0.16 -5.52
N ALA A 55 9.22 -0.06 -4.37
CA ALA A 55 10.32 -0.95 -4.02
C ALA A 55 9.84 -2.41 -3.91
N LEU A 56 8.72 -2.65 -3.23
CA LEU A 56 8.14 -4.00 -3.08
C LEU A 56 7.66 -4.62 -4.41
N ARG A 57 7.30 -3.80 -5.40
CA ARG A 57 6.91 -4.27 -6.74
C ARG A 57 8.10 -4.52 -7.67
N THR A 58 9.27 -3.97 -7.35
CA THR A 58 10.46 -4.05 -8.21
C THR A 58 11.41 -5.15 -7.69
N PRO A 59 11.55 -6.29 -8.40
CA PRO A 59 12.31 -7.45 -7.88
C PRO A 59 13.78 -7.16 -7.54
N ALA A 60 14.37 -6.10 -8.09
CA ALA A 60 15.78 -5.73 -7.90
C ALA A 60 16.02 -4.65 -6.82
N ASP A 61 14.97 -4.05 -6.24
CA ASP A 61 15.13 -2.90 -5.31
C ASP A 61 15.36 -3.35 -3.86
N ILE A 62 16.31 -4.26 -3.69
CA ILE A 62 16.66 -4.86 -2.40
C ILE A 62 17.18 -3.79 -1.43
N HIS A 63 17.92 -2.81 -1.94
CA HIS A 63 18.49 -1.74 -1.12
C HIS A 63 17.39 -0.88 -0.49
N THR A 64 16.40 -0.41 -1.27
CA THR A 64 15.29 0.39 -0.72
C THR A 64 14.44 -0.44 0.24
N ILE A 65 14.14 -1.70 -0.09
CA ILE A 65 13.43 -2.61 0.83
C ILE A 65 14.20 -2.74 2.15
N PHE A 66 15.52 -2.89 2.08
CA PHE A 66 16.37 -2.97 3.26
C PHE A 66 16.29 -1.68 4.10
N LEU A 67 16.36 -0.50 3.48
CA LEU A 67 16.18 0.77 4.19
C LEU A 67 14.78 0.87 4.84
N PHE A 68 13.76 0.29 4.19
CA PHE A 68 12.39 0.25 4.72
C PHE A 68 12.13 -0.84 5.78
N ARG A 69 13.05 -1.77 6.02
CA ARG A 69 12.82 -2.98 6.84
C ARG A 69 12.24 -2.73 8.23
N LYS A 70 12.64 -1.63 8.88
CA LYS A 70 12.10 -1.24 10.19
C LYS A 70 10.63 -0.85 10.07
N TYR A 71 10.30 -0.03 9.07
CA TYR A 71 8.94 0.44 8.84
C TYR A 71 8.01 -0.69 8.40
N ILE A 72 8.49 -1.62 7.57
CA ILE A 72 7.75 -2.84 7.21
C ILE A 72 7.43 -3.65 8.47
N THR A 73 8.41 -3.83 9.35
CA THR A 73 8.21 -4.50 10.65
C THR A 73 7.18 -3.75 11.52
N ASP A 74 7.27 -2.42 11.59
CA ASP A 74 6.33 -1.59 12.36
C ASP A 74 4.89 -1.71 11.79
N ILE A 75 4.70 -1.68 10.46
CA ILE A 75 3.40 -1.90 9.80
C ILE A 75 2.87 -3.29 10.16
N GLN A 76 3.68 -4.34 9.99
CA GLN A 76 3.26 -5.70 10.31
C GLN A 76 2.88 -5.86 11.78
N TYR A 77 3.61 -5.21 12.68
CA TYR A 77 3.30 -5.20 14.11
C TYR A 77 1.95 -4.51 14.38
N GLN A 78 1.71 -3.34 13.81
CA GLN A 78 0.43 -2.64 13.95
C GLN A 78 -0.74 -3.45 13.39
N LEU A 79 -0.58 -4.06 12.19
CA LEU A 79 -1.63 -4.89 11.60
C LEU A 79 -1.94 -6.13 12.45
N LYS A 80 -0.92 -6.77 13.05
CA LYS A 80 -1.13 -7.91 13.96
C LYS A 80 -1.89 -7.52 15.23
N ASN A 81 -1.56 -6.36 15.80
CA ASN A 81 -2.24 -5.87 17.01
C ASN A 81 -3.71 -5.52 16.76
N HIS A 82 -4.03 -5.08 15.54
CA HIS A 82 -5.38 -4.71 15.12
C HIS A 82 -6.03 -5.77 14.21
N GLN A 83 -5.52 -7.01 14.24
CA GLN A 83 -5.97 -8.09 13.38
C GLN A 83 -7.49 -8.23 13.39
N ALA A 84 -8.09 -8.25 12.21
CA ALA A 84 -9.53 -8.45 12.07
C ALA A 84 -9.94 -9.78 12.72
N LYS A 85 -11.02 -9.75 13.50
CA LYS A 85 -11.53 -10.92 14.24
C LYS A 85 -12.54 -11.73 13.46
N ASN A 86 -13.18 -11.11 12.48
CA ASN A 86 -14.24 -11.70 11.66
C ASN A 86 -13.83 -11.67 10.19
N PRO A 87 -14.34 -12.61 9.37
CA PRO A 87 -14.20 -12.52 7.93
C PRO A 87 -14.79 -11.22 7.40
N VAL A 88 -14.15 -10.65 6.39
CA VAL A 88 -14.55 -9.40 5.75
C VAL A 88 -14.39 -9.52 4.25
N ARG A 89 -15.31 -8.87 3.52
CA ARG A 89 -15.19 -8.69 2.08
C ARG A 89 -14.70 -7.28 1.81
N VAL A 90 -13.63 -7.18 1.05
CA VAL A 90 -12.99 -5.91 0.71
C VAL A 90 -12.84 -5.73 -0.80
N TYR A 91 -12.69 -4.49 -1.20
CA TYR A 91 -12.73 -4.05 -2.59
C TYR A 91 -11.52 -3.18 -2.91
N ARG A 92 -10.90 -3.42 -4.06
CA ARG A 92 -9.80 -2.58 -4.57
C ARG A 92 -9.97 -2.33 -6.04
N SER A 93 -9.93 -1.05 -6.40
CA SER A 93 -9.95 -0.61 -7.78
C SER A 93 -8.53 -0.45 -8.32
N GLN A 94 -8.31 -0.89 -9.55
CA GLN A 94 -7.01 -0.78 -10.20
C GLN A 94 -7.17 -0.67 -11.71
N MET A 95 -6.31 0.14 -12.32
CA MET A 95 -6.07 0.07 -13.77
C MET A 95 -4.94 -0.92 -14.01
N ILE A 96 -5.18 -1.93 -14.83
CA ILE A 96 -4.17 -2.93 -15.23
C ILE A 96 -4.00 -2.92 -16.74
N SER A 97 -2.87 -3.41 -17.23
CA SER A 97 -2.70 -3.55 -18.69
C SER A 97 -3.61 -4.65 -19.25
N THR A 98 -4.01 -4.54 -20.51
CA THR A 98 -4.77 -5.61 -21.18
C THR A 98 -4.03 -6.96 -21.11
N ASN A 99 -2.70 -6.97 -21.22
CA ASN A 99 -1.88 -8.18 -21.07
C ASN A 99 -1.95 -8.79 -19.67
N GLU A 100 -1.92 -7.94 -18.63
CA GLU A 100 -2.08 -8.37 -17.25
C GLU A 100 -3.48 -8.95 -17.01
N LEU A 101 -4.52 -8.33 -17.58
CA LEU A 101 -5.88 -8.85 -17.52
C LEU A 101 -5.99 -10.23 -18.19
N GLU A 102 -5.43 -10.40 -19.39
CA GLU A 102 -5.43 -11.71 -20.07
C GLU A 102 -4.67 -12.77 -19.28
N THR A 103 -3.56 -12.39 -18.64
CA THR A 103 -2.82 -13.29 -17.73
C THR A 103 -3.71 -13.71 -16.54
N LEU A 104 -4.40 -12.76 -15.91
CA LEU A 104 -5.31 -13.05 -14.80
C LEU A 104 -6.48 -13.96 -15.21
N LYS A 105 -7.03 -13.78 -16.42
CA LYS A 105 -8.08 -14.67 -16.97
C LYS A 105 -7.58 -16.11 -17.14
N GLN A 106 -6.33 -16.30 -17.54
CA GLN A 106 -5.70 -17.62 -17.69
C GLN A 106 -5.37 -18.27 -16.34
N CYS A 107 -5.15 -17.48 -15.29
CA CYS A 107 -4.86 -17.96 -13.93
C CYS A 107 -6.12 -18.32 -13.12
N ARG A 108 -7.24 -18.67 -13.76
CA ARG A 108 -8.44 -19.12 -13.05
C ARG A 108 -8.12 -20.37 -12.22
N ASP A 109 -8.61 -20.39 -10.99
CA ASP A 109 -8.37 -21.45 -10.00
C ASP A 109 -6.89 -21.62 -9.59
N GLN A 110 -6.05 -20.60 -9.87
CA GLN A 110 -4.65 -20.55 -9.42
C GLN A 110 -4.46 -19.52 -8.28
N PHE A 111 -3.28 -19.56 -7.65
CA PHE A 111 -2.89 -18.59 -6.64
C PHE A 111 -2.20 -17.37 -7.27
N ILE A 112 -2.57 -16.18 -6.78
CA ILE A 112 -1.91 -14.92 -7.12
C ILE A 112 -1.10 -14.46 -5.89
N SER A 113 0.17 -14.15 -6.10
CA SER A 113 1.01 -13.55 -5.06
C SER A 113 1.11 -12.05 -5.28
N VAL A 114 0.83 -11.28 -4.24
CA VAL A 114 1.01 -9.83 -4.21
C VAL A 114 2.22 -9.52 -3.32
N ASN A 115 3.19 -8.79 -3.88
CA ASN A 115 4.45 -8.48 -3.18
C ASN A 115 4.38 -7.22 -2.31
N SER A 116 3.36 -6.38 -2.52
CA SER A 116 3.12 -5.17 -1.74
C SER A 116 2.04 -5.38 -0.68
N PHE A 117 1.97 -4.46 0.27
CA PHE A 117 0.75 -4.25 1.05
C PHE A 117 -0.40 -3.91 0.09
N PHE A 118 -1.62 -4.32 0.46
CA PHE A 118 -2.75 -4.32 -0.44
C PHE A 118 -3.90 -3.51 0.14
N SER A 119 -3.79 -2.18 0.07
CA SER A 119 -4.85 -1.27 0.54
C SER A 119 -6.17 -1.56 -0.16
N THR A 120 -7.21 -1.79 0.63
CA THR A 120 -8.56 -2.05 0.16
C THR A 120 -9.57 -1.20 0.91
N SER A 121 -10.81 -1.15 0.45
CA SER A 121 -11.92 -0.54 1.19
C SER A 121 -13.01 -1.57 1.45
N ILE A 122 -13.69 -1.48 2.59
CA ILE A 122 -14.94 -2.23 2.83
C ILE A 122 -16.11 -1.68 2.01
N ASP A 123 -16.05 -0.42 1.59
CA ASP A 123 -17.10 0.21 0.80
C ASP A 123 -16.84 -0.01 -0.70
N LYS A 124 -17.69 -0.84 -1.31
CA LYS A 124 -17.65 -1.13 -2.75
C LYS A 124 -17.86 0.12 -3.61
N GLN A 125 -18.80 1.00 -3.23
CA GLN A 125 -19.11 2.19 -4.02
C GLN A 125 -17.96 3.18 -3.95
N LEU A 126 -17.35 3.33 -2.78
CA LEU A 126 -16.16 4.15 -2.62
C LEU A 126 -15.00 3.58 -3.42
N ALA A 127 -14.74 2.28 -3.34
CA ALA A 127 -13.72 1.63 -4.14
C ALA A 127 -13.95 1.90 -5.64
N LEU A 128 -15.17 1.73 -6.15
CA LEU A 128 -15.52 2.02 -7.55
C LEU A 128 -15.28 3.48 -7.93
N SER A 129 -15.47 4.43 -7.01
CA SER A 129 -15.21 5.86 -7.27
C SER A 129 -13.74 6.16 -7.58
N PHE A 130 -12.81 5.30 -7.15
CA PHE A 130 -11.40 5.41 -7.48
C PHE A 130 -11.06 4.99 -8.91
N LEU A 131 -11.98 4.33 -9.63
CA LEU A 131 -11.83 4.06 -11.06
C LEU A 131 -12.03 5.37 -11.84
N LYS A 132 -10.95 6.14 -11.93
CA LYS A 132 -10.91 7.31 -12.83
C LYS A 132 -10.69 6.81 -14.25
N PHE A 133 -11.75 6.85 -15.06
CA PHE A 133 -11.64 6.73 -16.51
C PHE A 133 -10.85 7.92 -17.04
N SER A 134 -9.66 7.67 -17.57
CA SER A 134 -8.96 8.64 -18.42
C SER A 134 -9.15 8.19 -19.86
N ASP A 135 -9.73 9.04 -20.70
CA ASP A 135 -10.02 8.75 -22.11
C ASP A 135 -8.76 8.40 -22.93
N ASP A 136 -7.57 8.74 -22.43
CA ASP A 136 -6.28 8.65 -23.15
C ASP A 136 -5.39 7.45 -22.77
N LYS A 137 -5.94 6.30 -22.36
CA LYS A 137 -5.11 5.14 -22.01
C LYS A 137 -5.42 3.93 -22.87
N GLU A 138 -4.97 3.99 -24.12
CA GLU A 138 -4.85 2.80 -24.97
C GLU A 138 -4.14 1.68 -24.17
N ASN A 139 -4.78 0.51 -24.11
CA ASN A 139 -4.28 -0.72 -23.45
C ASN A 139 -4.35 -0.80 -21.92
N LEU A 140 -5.15 0.03 -21.25
CA LEU A 140 -5.49 -0.19 -19.83
C LEU A 140 -6.96 -0.55 -19.63
N GLU A 141 -7.18 -1.46 -18.70
CA GLU A 141 -8.49 -1.98 -18.31
C GLU A 141 -8.78 -1.65 -16.84
N ALA A 142 -9.99 -1.17 -16.57
CA ALA A 142 -10.47 -0.92 -15.22
C ALA A 142 -10.94 -2.23 -14.58
N VAL A 143 -10.34 -2.62 -13.47
CA VAL A 143 -10.73 -3.82 -12.72
C VAL A 143 -11.07 -3.50 -11.27
N LEU A 144 -12.05 -4.22 -10.75
CA LEU A 144 -12.38 -4.24 -9.33
C LEU A 144 -12.05 -5.62 -8.77
N PHE A 145 -11.05 -5.68 -7.90
CA PHE A 145 -10.79 -6.85 -7.08
C PHE A 145 -11.81 -6.92 -5.95
N GLN A 146 -12.44 -8.08 -5.79
CA GLN A 146 -13.25 -8.43 -4.64
C GLN A 146 -12.56 -9.57 -3.91
N ILE A 147 -12.26 -9.38 -2.64
CA ILE A 147 -11.45 -10.31 -1.85
C ILE A 147 -12.22 -10.67 -0.59
N ASP A 148 -12.40 -11.97 -0.38
CA ASP A 148 -12.92 -12.50 0.87
C ASP A 148 -11.74 -12.85 1.78
N ALA A 149 -11.54 -12.06 2.83
CA ALA A 149 -10.46 -12.24 3.80
C ALA A 149 -11.00 -12.90 5.06
N ASP A 150 -10.48 -14.08 5.40
CA ASP A 150 -10.81 -14.81 6.64
C ASP A 150 -9.58 -14.84 7.57
N PRO A 151 -9.67 -14.27 8.79
CA PRO A 151 -8.54 -14.26 9.71
C PRO A 151 -8.10 -15.66 10.17
N LYS A 152 -8.97 -16.67 10.05
CA LYS A 152 -8.62 -18.08 10.35
C LYS A 152 -7.71 -18.68 9.29
N MET A 153 -7.74 -18.17 8.07
CA MET A 153 -6.90 -18.62 6.96
C MET A 153 -5.62 -17.79 6.83
N ALA A 154 -5.64 -16.53 7.27
CA ALA A 154 -4.56 -15.56 7.09
C ALA A 154 -3.58 -15.47 8.27
N ILE A 155 -3.20 -16.60 8.87
CA ILE A 155 -2.39 -16.65 10.12
C ILE A 155 -1.05 -15.90 10.00
N THR A 156 -0.41 -15.94 8.83
CA THR A 156 0.90 -15.31 8.57
C THR A 156 0.79 -13.95 7.86
N LYS A 157 -0.40 -13.56 7.41
CA LYS A 157 -0.64 -12.37 6.59
C LYS A 157 -1.73 -11.53 7.27
N PRO A 158 -1.34 -10.71 8.26
CA PRO A 158 -2.31 -9.95 9.02
C PRO A 158 -3.01 -8.91 8.15
N PHE A 159 -4.27 -8.63 8.48
CA PHE A 159 -5.07 -7.57 7.88
C PHE A 159 -5.96 -6.98 8.97
N ALA A 160 -6.22 -5.68 8.87
CA ALA A 160 -6.88 -4.92 9.92
C ALA A 160 -7.66 -3.77 9.28
N ASP A 161 -8.82 -3.44 9.85
CA ASP A 161 -9.44 -2.16 9.59
C ASP A 161 -8.57 -1.07 10.21
N ILE A 162 -7.99 -0.21 9.37
CA ILE A 162 -7.09 0.85 9.78
C ILE A 162 -7.75 2.23 9.71
N THR A 163 -9.07 2.31 9.56
CA THR A 163 -9.85 3.56 9.47
C THR A 163 -9.46 4.57 10.56
N GLU A 164 -9.29 4.11 11.80
CA GLU A 164 -8.94 4.99 12.92
C GLU A 164 -7.51 5.53 12.87
N TYR A 165 -6.61 4.84 12.16
CA TYR A 165 -5.18 5.13 12.05
C TYR A 165 -4.79 5.72 10.69
N SER A 166 -5.69 5.68 9.71
CA SER A 166 -5.48 6.18 8.36
C SER A 166 -5.46 7.71 8.34
N GLU A 167 -4.69 8.28 7.41
CA GLU A 167 -4.80 9.70 7.07
C GLU A 167 -6.19 10.04 6.48
N TYR A 168 -6.81 9.06 5.82
CA TYR A 168 -8.10 9.20 5.13
C TYR A 168 -9.14 8.30 5.77
N LYS A 169 -9.73 8.77 6.88
CA LYS A 169 -10.76 8.01 7.62
C LYS A 169 -11.99 7.67 6.77
N ASP A 170 -12.31 8.51 5.80
CA ASP A 170 -13.47 8.30 4.94
C ASP A 170 -13.24 7.19 3.91
N GLU A 171 -12.01 6.69 3.74
CA GLU A 171 -11.68 5.60 2.80
C GLU A 171 -12.04 4.20 3.33
N ALA A 172 -12.34 4.09 4.63
CA ALA A 172 -12.64 2.83 5.31
C ALA A 172 -11.61 1.73 4.96
N GLU A 173 -10.33 2.10 5.07
CA GLU A 173 -9.21 1.31 4.57
C GLU A 173 -8.96 0.06 5.42
N VAL A 174 -8.76 -1.07 4.73
CA VAL A 174 -8.36 -2.39 5.29
C VAL A 174 -7.11 -2.90 4.59
#